data_AF-A0A7S1WKC9-F1
#
_entry.id   AF-A0A7S1WKC9-F1
#
_cell.length_a   1.000
_cell.length_b   1.000
_cell.length_c   1.000
_cell.angle_alpha   90.00
_cell.angle_beta   90.00
_cell.angle_gamma   90.00
#
_symmetry.space_group_name_H-M   'P 1'
#
loop_
_entity.id
_entity.type
_entity.pdbx_description
1 polymer ?
#
loop_
_entity_poly.entity_id
_entity_poly.type
_entity_poly.pdbx_seq_one_letter_code
_entity_poly.pdbx_strand_id
1 'polypeptide(L)'
;GAEGVRLFCQLNVKALRRFGVHEDDPGDVLEQKLGRLLRRQDVLQRWKAPPSDAGVRRRLAKAGLLPSASACREEAADAMRAFLRGAGAGGSLPGSYAALVTRCVQELNRNDPSNRK
;
A
#
# COMPACT_ATOMS: atom_id res chain seq x y z
N GLY A 1 0.50 -14.54 -6.58
CA GLY A 1 0.86 -13.94 -7.89
C GLY A 1 0.21 -12.58 -8.06
N ALA A 2 -1.09 -12.53 -8.33
CA ALA A 2 -1.78 -11.31 -8.78
C ALA A 2 -1.86 -10.15 -7.77
N GLU A 3 -1.93 -10.42 -6.46
CA GLU A 3 -2.08 -9.35 -5.46
C GLU A 3 -0.84 -8.46 -5.34
N GLY A 4 0.36 -9.05 -5.33
CA GLY A 4 1.62 -8.30 -5.24
C GLY A 4 1.83 -7.40 -6.45
N VAL A 5 1.46 -7.86 -7.65
CA VAL A 5 1.51 -7.08 -8.88
C VAL A 5 0.54 -5.90 -8.81
N ARG A 6 -0.70 -6.12 -8.37
CA ARG A 6 -1.70 -5.03 -8.20
C ARG A 6 -1.23 -3.98 -7.21
N LEU A 7 -0.72 -4.39 -6.04
CA LEU A 7 -0.21 -3.46 -5.04
C LEU A 7 1.01 -2.67 -5.56
N PHE A 8 1.93 -3.34 -6.25
CA PHE A 8 3.06 -2.69 -6.90
C PHE A 8 2.58 -1.62 -7.90
N CYS A 9 1.61 -1.96 -8.75
CA CYS A 9 1.04 -1.02 -9.72
C CYS A 9 0.40 0.19 -9.05
N GLN A 10 -0.39 -0.02 -7.99
CA GLN A 10 -1.01 1.07 -7.23
C GLN A 10 0.01 2.01 -6.59
N LEU A 11 1.08 1.46 -6.01
CA LEU A 11 2.14 2.25 -5.37
C LEU A 11 2.97 3.06 -6.38
N ASN A 12 3.13 2.53 -7.59
CA ASN A 12 4.04 3.04 -8.61
C ASN A 12 3.33 3.66 -9.82
N VAL A 13 2.00 3.86 -9.76
CA VAL A 13 1.17 4.30 -10.88
C VAL A 13 1.75 5.48 -11.68
N LYS A 14 2.19 6.54 -10.98
CA LYS A 14 2.75 7.73 -11.63
C LYS A 14 4.03 7.45 -12.40
N ALA A 15 4.85 6.53 -11.92
CA ALA A 15 6.09 6.14 -12.58
C ALA A 15 5.79 5.17 -13.74
N LEU A 16 4.91 4.19 -13.52
CA LEU A 16 4.51 3.19 -14.51
C LEU A 16 3.85 3.81 -15.76
N ARG A 17 3.00 4.82 -15.58
CA ARG A 17 2.37 5.53 -16.70
C ARG A 17 3.38 6.22 -17.63
N ARG A 18 4.54 6.64 -17.12
CA ARG A 18 5.62 7.21 -17.96
C ARG A 18 6.24 6.18 -18.90
N PHE A 19 6.04 4.90 -18.63
CA PHE A 19 6.50 3.78 -19.44
C PHE A 19 5.37 3.08 -20.20
N GLY A 20 4.17 3.70 -20.26
CA GLY A 20 3.01 3.14 -20.97
C GLY A 20 2.37 1.93 -20.29
N VAL A 21 2.64 1.74 -19.00
CA VAL A 21 2.00 0.70 -18.17
C VAL A 21 0.86 1.33 -17.38
N HIS A 22 -0.36 0.85 -17.59
CA HIS A 22 -1.57 1.36 -16.96
C HIS A 22 -2.13 0.33 -15.99
N GLU A 23 -2.63 0.76 -14.83
CA GLU A 23 -3.18 -0.18 -13.84
C GLU A 23 -4.44 -0.92 -14.33
N ASP A 24 -5.12 -0.35 -15.32
CA ASP A 24 -6.34 -0.88 -15.95
C ASP A 24 -6.05 -1.77 -17.17
N ASP A 25 -4.76 -1.98 -17.51
CA ASP A 25 -4.38 -2.92 -18.56
C ASP A 25 -4.90 -4.34 -18.20
N PRO A 26 -5.39 -5.13 -19.17
CA PRO A 26 -5.75 -6.53 -18.96
C PRO A 26 -4.59 -7.30 -18.30
N GLY A 27 -4.89 -8.28 -17.45
CA GLY A 27 -3.89 -8.91 -16.58
C GLY A 27 -2.67 -9.48 -17.31
N ASP A 28 -2.90 -10.13 -18.45
CA ASP A 28 -1.87 -10.67 -19.35
C ASP A 28 -1.04 -9.57 -20.02
N VAL A 29 -1.70 -8.50 -20.49
CA VAL A 29 -1.05 -7.32 -21.08
C VAL A 29 -0.20 -6.59 -20.04
N LEU A 30 -0.73 -6.43 -18.84
CA LEU A 30 -0.06 -5.79 -17.71
C LEU A 30 1.21 -6.57 -17.33
N GLU A 31 1.12 -7.88 -17.18
CA GLU A 31 2.27 -8.73 -16.88
C GLU A 31 3.33 -8.66 -17.98
N GLN A 32 2.92 -8.68 -19.26
CA GLN A 32 3.85 -8.56 -20.38
C GLN A 32 4.57 -7.20 -20.38
N LYS A 33 3.82 -6.11 -20.21
CA LYS A 33 4.36 -4.74 -20.17
C LYS A 33 5.31 -4.55 -18.99
N LEU A 34 4.92 -5.00 -17.79
CA LEU A 34 5.78 -4.99 -16.60
C LEU A 34 7.04 -5.83 -16.82
N GLY A 35 6.92 -7.03 -17.37
CA GLY A 35 8.06 -7.88 -17.66
C GLY A 35 9.04 -7.24 -18.64
N ARG A 36 8.54 -6.55 -19.68
CA ARG A 36 9.40 -5.76 -20.59
C ARG A 36 10.08 -4.61 -19.86
N LEU A 37 9.33 -3.85 -19.07
CA LEU A 37 9.86 -2.71 -18.32
C LEU A 37 10.93 -3.14 -17.32
N LEU A 38 10.67 -4.14 -16.49
CA LEU A 38 11.60 -4.59 -15.46
C LEU A 38 12.91 -5.18 -16.03
N ARG A 39 12.89 -5.64 -17.30
CA ARG A 39 14.10 -6.07 -18.01
C ARG A 39 14.92 -4.93 -18.62
N ARG A 40 14.37 -3.72 -18.71
CA ARG A 40 15.09 -2.55 -19.25
C ARG A 40 16.16 -2.08 -18.29
N GLN A 41 17.41 -2.13 -18.73
CA GLN A 41 18.58 -1.63 -17.98
C GLN A 41 18.97 -0.19 -18.38
N ASP A 42 18.35 0.35 -19.44
CA ASP A 42 18.62 1.70 -19.96
C ASP A 42 17.95 2.82 -19.14
N VAL A 43 17.14 2.47 -18.14
CA VAL A 43 16.43 3.42 -17.29
C VAL A 43 16.62 3.08 -15.81
N LEU A 44 16.96 4.08 -15.01
CA LEU A 44 17.04 3.92 -13.56
C LEU A 44 15.64 3.71 -12.96
N GLN A 45 15.40 2.52 -12.46
CA GLN A 45 14.11 2.11 -11.92
C GLN A 45 14.01 2.38 -10.42
N ARG A 46 13.40 3.52 -10.04
CA ARG A 46 13.14 3.88 -8.63
C ARG A 46 11.71 3.51 -8.25
N TRP A 47 11.50 2.24 -7.93
CA TRP A 47 10.19 1.75 -7.48
C TRP A 47 9.99 1.94 -5.98
N LYS A 48 8.76 2.29 -5.60
CA LYS A 48 8.30 2.29 -4.22
C LYS A 48 7.99 0.86 -3.79
N ALA A 49 8.50 0.48 -2.63
CA ALA A 49 8.14 -0.74 -1.94
C ALA A 49 6.86 -0.54 -1.09
N PRO A 50 6.08 -1.60 -0.85
CA PRO A 50 5.03 -1.57 0.15
C PRO A 50 5.60 -1.21 1.53
N PRO A 51 4.92 -0.36 2.31
CA PRO A 51 5.37 -0.04 3.65
C PRO A 51 5.24 -1.24 4.59
N SER A 52 6.14 -1.32 5.57
CA SER A 52 6.04 -2.28 6.67
C SER A 52 4.86 -1.94 7.59
N ASP A 53 4.15 -2.97 8.07
CA ASP A 53 3.02 -2.84 8.98
C ASP A 53 3.43 -2.55 10.43
N ALA A 54 4.70 -2.78 10.80
CA ALA A 54 5.20 -2.57 12.16
C ALA A 54 4.95 -1.13 12.67
N GLY A 55 5.13 -0.13 11.81
CA GLY A 55 4.87 1.27 12.14
C GLY A 55 3.38 1.54 12.39
N VAL A 56 2.51 0.95 11.59
CA VAL A 56 1.05 1.06 11.74
C VAL A 56 0.61 0.38 13.04
N ARG A 57 1.03 -0.87 13.26
CA ARG A 57 0.71 -1.66 14.46
C ARG A 57 1.08 -0.94 15.75
N ARG A 58 2.29 -0.38 15.84
CA ARG A 58 2.72 0.39 17.02
C ARG A 58 1.84 1.60 17.29
N ARG A 59 1.43 2.32 16.23
CA ARG A 59 0.56 3.50 16.37
C ARG A 59 -0.86 3.12 16.77
N LEU A 60 -1.42 2.06 16.18
CA LEU A 60 -2.74 1.55 16.55
C LEU A 60 -2.76 1.05 17.99
N ALA A 61 -1.70 0.38 18.44
CA ALA A 61 -1.55 -0.02 19.84
C ALA A 61 -1.48 1.18 20.79
N LYS A 62 -0.68 2.20 20.44
CA LYS A 62 -0.61 3.45 21.22
C LYS A 62 -1.96 4.20 21.27
N ALA A 63 -2.74 4.11 20.21
CA ALA A 63 -4.08 4.71 20.14
C ALA A 63 -5.17 3.87 20.84
N GLY A 64 -4.82 2.71 21.42
CA GLY A 64 -5.77 1.80 22.07
C GLY A 64 -6.68 1.04 21.10
N LEU A 65 -6.42 1.08 19.79
CA LEU A 65 -7.21 0.39 18.76
C LEU A 65 -6.73 -1.06 18.55
N LEU A 66 -5.55 -1.41 19.02
CA LEU A 66 -4.98 -2.75 18.96
C LEU A 66 -4.43 -3.13 20.35
N PRO A 67 -4.68 -4.34 20.87
CA PRO A 67 -4.23 -4.72 22.22
C PRO A 67 -2.70 -4.66 22.39
N SER A 68 -1.96 -5.03 21.34
CA SER A 68 -0.50 -4.99 21.29
C SER A 68 -0.02 -4.89 19.85
N ALA A 69 1.17 -4.32 19.62
CA ALA A 69 1.79 -4.33 18.29
C ALA A 69 2.11 -5.76 17.78
N SER A 70 2.19 -6.74 18.69
CA SER A 70 2.39 -8.16 18.40
C SER A 70 1.10 -8.95 18.16
N ALA A 71 -0.06 -8.29 18.16
CA ALA A 71 -1.36 -8.91 17.91
C ALA A 71 -1.38 -9.69 16.58
N CYS A 72 -2.30 -10.64 16.43
CA CYS A 72 -2.34 -11.47 15.23
C CYS A 72 -2.71 -10.62 13.99
N ARG A 73 -2.56 -11.19 12.80
CA ARG A 73 -2.79 -10.46 11.54
C ARG A 73 -4.25 -10.02 11.39
N GLU A 74 -5.19 -10.83 11.85
CA GLU A 74 -6.63 -10.54 11.76
C GLU A 74 -7.02 -9.37 12.67
N GLU A 75 -6.60 -9.41 13.94
CA GLU A 75 -6.80 -8.30 14.89
C GLU A 75 -6.21 -6.99 14.37
N ALA A 76 -4.99 -7.06 13.81
CA ALA A 76 -4.36 -5.89 13.20
C ALA A 76 -5.15 -5.38 11.99
N ALA A 77 -5.70 -6.26 11.15
CA ALA A 77 -6.52 -5.88 10.01
C ALA A 77 -7.81 -5.17 10.45
N ASP A 78 -8.47 -5.67 11.49
CA ASP A 78 -9.70 -5.08 12.02
C ASP A 78 -9.44 -3.72 12.66
N ALA A 79 -8.35 -3.59 13.43
CA ALA A 79 -7.91 -2.30 13.96
C ALA A 79 -7.59 -1.29 12.85
N MET A 80 -6.94 -1.72 11.76
CA MET A 80 -6.69 -0.87 10.59
C MET A 80 -7.98 -0.41 9.93
N ARG A 81 -8.97 -1.30 9.76
CA ARG A 81 -10.28 -0.94 9.20
C ARG A 81 -11.02 0.05 10.09
N ALA A 82 -11.01 -0.17 11.41
CA ALA A 82 -11.62 0.74 12.38
C ALA A 82 -10.96 2.12 12.33
N PHE A 83 -9.63 2.17 12.31
CA PHE A 83 -8.87 3.42 12.15
C PHE A 83 -9.24 4.16 10.86
N LEU A 84 -9.27 3.47 9.71
CA LEU A 84 -9.59 4.10 8.43
C LEU A 84 -11.04 4.63 8.37
N ARG A 85 -11.99 3.91 8.98
CA ARG A 85 -13.38 4.39 9.12
C ARG A 85 -13.44 5.65 9.98
N GLY A 86 -12.77 5.65 11.13
CA GLY A 86 -12.73 6.81 12.04
C GLY A 86 -12.04 8.04 11.44
N ALA A 87 -11.04 7.83 10.59
CA ALA A 87 -10.33 8.90 9.88
C ALA A 87 -11.15 9.55 8.75
N GLY A 88 -12.38 9.08 8.49
CA GLY A 88 -13.22 9.61 7.41
C GLY A 88 -12.62 9.34 6.02
N ALA A 89 -11.85 8.26 5.85
CA ALA A 89 -11.35 7.85 4.54
C ALA A 89 -12.53 7.37 3.68
N GLY A 90 -13.22 8.33 3.03
CA GLY A 90 -14.52 8.20 2.36
C GLY A 90 -14.53 7.36 1.07
N GLY A 91 -13.98 6.16 1.11
CA GLY A 91 -14.01 5.18 0.03
C GLY A 91 -14.17 3.75 0.54
N SER A 92 -14.25 2.79 -0.38
CA SER A 92 -14.26 1.37 -0.01
C SER A 92 -12.95 1.01 0.70
N LEU A 93 -13.07 0.24 1.79
CA LEU A 93 -11.90 -0.23 2.51
C LEU A 93 -11.13 -1.24 1.64
N PRO A 94 -9.79 -1.22 1.67
CA PRO A 94 -9.00 -2.19 0.94
C PRO A 94 -9.34 -3.62 1.37
N GLY A 95 -9.52 -4.51 0.39
CA GLY A 95 -9.85 -5.93 0.64
C GLY A 95 -8.66 -6.77 1.13
N SER A 96 -7.43 -6.25 1.00
CA SER A 96 -6.22 -6.98 1.35
C SER A 96 -5.42 -6.30 2.45
N TYR A 97 -4.69 -7.10 3.23
CA TYR A 97 -3.92 -6.61 4.38
C TYR A 97 -2.83 -5.61 3.96
N ALA A 98 -2.08 -5.91 2.91
CA ALA A 98 -1.00 -5.02 2.46
C ALA A 98 -1.54 -3.68 1.93
N ALA A 99 -2.73 -3.70 1.32
CA ALA A 99 -3.42 -2.49 0.91
C ALA A 99 -3.98 -1.70 2.11
N LEU A 100 -4.47 -2.38 3.16
CA LEU A 100 -4.86 -1.75 4.43
C LEU A 100 -3.68 -1.03 5.09
N VAL A 101 -2.52 -1.70 5.18
CA VAL A 101 -1.28 -1.11 5.72
C VAL A 101 -0.88 0.14 4.94
N THR A 102 -0.86 0.03 3.61
CA THR A 102 -0.54 1.15 2.72
C THR A 102 -1.47 2.33 2.95
N ARG A 103 -2.78 2.08 3.03
CA ARG A 103 -3.76 3.14 3.25
C ARG A 103 -3.62 3.76 4.64
N CYS A 104 -3.38 2.96 5.68
CA CYS A 104 -3.14 3.48 7.02
C CYS A 104 -1.90 4.38 7.07
N VAL A 105 -0.81 3.98 6.43
CA VAL A 105 0.41 4.81 6.35
C VAL A 105 0.13 6.13 5.62
N GLN A 106 -0.64 6.09 4.52
CA GLN A 106 -1.03 7.32 3.80
C GLN A 106 -1.84 8.27 4.68
N GLU A 107 -2.83 7.77 5.42
CA GLU A 107 -3.64 8.59 6.33
C GLU A 107 -2.82 9.11 7.52
N LEU A 108 -1.96 8.28 8.10
CA LEU A 108 -1.05 8.71 9.18
C LEU A 108 -0.09 9.82 8.71
N ASN A 109 0.48 9.71 7.51
CA ASN A 109 1.37 10.73 6.94
C ASN A 109 0.62 12.00 6.47
N ARG A 110 -0.69 11.90 6.22
CA ARG A 110 -1.55 13.05 5.93
C ARG A 110 -1.83 13.85 7.20
N ASN A 111 -2.15 13.14 8.29
CA ASN A 111 -2.52 13.75 9.57
C ASN A 111 -1.30 14.20 10.40
N ASP A 112 -0.10 13.70 10.10
CA ASP A 112 1.13 14.10 10.77
C ASP A 112 2.30 14.26 9.76
N PRO A 113 2.59 15.51 9.32
CA PRO A 113 3.65 15.81 8.36
C PRO A 113 5.07 15.49 8.85
N SER A 114 5.28 15.37 10.17
CA SER A 114 6.61 15.06 10.74
C SER A 114 7.13 13.67 10.33
N ASN A 115 6.24 12.81 9.80
CA ASN A 115 6.53 11.47 9.32
C ASN A 115 6.99 11.42 7.85
N ARG A 116 7.12 12.56 7.15
CA ARG A 116 7.53 12.64 5.73
C ARG A 116 9.05 12.73 5.53
N LYS A 117 9.85 12.27 6.48
CA LYS A 117 11.33 12.26 6.38
C LYS A 117 11.81 11.35 5.26
#